data_AF-A0A0F9CIP8-F1
#
_entry.id   AF-A0A0F9CIP8-F1
#
_cell.length_a   1.000
_cell.length_b   1.000
_cell.length_c   1.000
_cell.angle_alpha   90.00
_cell.angle_beta   90.00
_cell.angle_gamma   90.00
#
_symmetry.space_group_name_H-M   'P 1'
#
loop_
_entity.id
_entity.type
_entity.pdbx_description
1 polymer ?
#
loop_
_entity_poly.entity_id
_entity_poly.type
_entity_poly.pdbx_seq_one_letter_code
_entity_poly.pdbx_strand_id
1 'polypeptide(L)'
;MVNINPVTIIAGIFLLAMMLFDLKGKKIPAILGTTGILACVLLVLWKNPISMLFGIAGFIFAYLLYEFGTFQGIADIKAITLIGLTIASLREFMLFMLLVGILGVIYHFIFSKVFKIKLQEDIPLIPMFFLIWMILMLV
;
A
#
# COMPACT_ATOMS: atom_id res chain seq x y z
N MET A 1 -16.06 15.87 -16.66
CA MET A 1 -15.80 15.99 -15.22
C MET A 1 -15.13 14.70 -14.77
N VAL A 2 -13.94 14.77 -14.18
CA VAL A 2 -13.29 13.57 -13.62
C VAL A 2 -14.11 13.16 -12.41
N ASN A 3 -14.75 12.00 -12.46
CA ASN A 3 -15.57 11.50 -11.35
C ASN A 3 -14.63 10.84 -10.33
N ILE A 4 -13.98 11.66 -9.50
CA ILE A 4 -13.01 11.19 -8.52
C ILE A 4 -13.76 10.52 -7.38
N ASN A 5 -13.53 9.23 -7.18
CA ASN A 5 -14.10 8.49 -6.06
C ASN A 5 -13.57 9.07 -4.72
N PRO A 6 -14.44 9.46 -3.77
CA PRO A 6 -14.01 9.99 -2.48
C PRO A 6 -13.09 9.04 -1.70
N VAL A 7 -13.22 7.73 -1.89
CA VAL A 7 -12.32 6.72 -1.32
C VAL A 7 -10.88 6.94 -1.81
N THR A 8 -10.70 7.17 -3.11
CA THR A 8 -9.41 7.42 -3.74
C THR A 8 -8.76 8.69 -3.19
N ILE A 9 -9.54 9.76 -2.97
CA ILE A 9 -9.03 11.01 -2.40
C ILE A 9 -8.50 10.77 -0.98
N ILE A 10 -9.29 10.11 -0.13
CA ILE A 10 -8.93 9.86 1.26
C ILE A 10 -7.73 8.94 1.35
N ALA A 11 -7.71 7.85 0.59
CA ALA A 11 -6.57 6.95 0.52
C ALA A 11 -5.31 7.68 0.06
N GLY A 12 -5.40 8.55 -0.95
CA GLY A 12 -4.27 9.36 -1.43
C GLY A 12 -3.70 10.29 -0.35
N ILE A 13 -4.56 10.97 0.41
CA ILE A 13 -4.14 11.84 1.52
C ILE A 13 -3.40 11.02 2.59
N PHE A 14 -3.95 9.85 2.96
CA PHE A 14 -3.32 9.00 3.97
C PHE A 14 -2.02 8.37 3.49
N LEU A 15 -1.93 7.91 2.23
CA LEU A 15 -0.69 7.39 1.66
C LEU A 15 0.40 8.46 1.58
N LEU A 16 0.04 9.69 1.16
CA LEU A 16 0.98 10.81 1.13
C LEU A 16 1.46 11.19 2.54
N ALA A 17 0.55 11.22 3.52
CA ALA A 17 0.91 11.44 4.91
C ALA A 17 1.82 10.33 5.43
N MET A 18 1.48 9.07 5.19
CA MET A 18 2.31 7.91 5.54
C MET A 18 3.71 8.07 4.95
N MET A 19 3.85 8.35 3.66
CA MET A 19 5.13 8.59 2.97
C MET A 19 5.95 9.71 3.66
N LEU A 20 5.33 10.86 3.95
CA LEU A 20 6.01 12.01 4.57
C LEU A 20 6.50 11.71 6.00
N PHE A 21 5.76 10.88 6.74
CA PHE A 21 6.12 10.49 8.11
C PHE A 21 7.04 9.27 8.17
N ASP A 22 7.06 8.43 7.14
CA ASP A 22 7.94 7.26 7.02
C ASP A 22 9.40 7.69 6.89
N LEU A 23 9.64 8.75 6.11
CA LEU A 23 10.95 9.40 5.98
C LEU A 23 11.50 9.99 7.30
N LYS A 24 10.70 10.02 8.37
CA LYS A 24 11.09 10.54 9.69
C LYS A 24 11.28 9.43 10.75
N GLY A 25 11.16 8.15 10.38
CA GLY A 25 11.44 7.00 11.27
C GLY A 25 10.55 6.95 12.51
N LYS A 26 9.27 7.31 12.39
CA LYS A 26 8.32 7.34 13.52
C LYS A 26 7.29 6.22 13.38
N LYS A 27 6.70 5.73 14.48
CA LYS A 27 5.54 4.80 14.45
C LYS A 27 4.26 5.38 13.84
N ILE A 28 4.30 6.63 13.38
CA ILE A 28 3.17 7.43 12.88
C ILE A 28 2.56 6.84 11.59
N PRO A 29 3.31 6.34 10.59
CA PRO A 29 2.74 5.75 9.37
C PRO A 29 1.83 4.56 9.67
N ALA A 30 2.16 3.75 10.67
CA ALA A 30 1.30 2.64 11.07
C ALA A 30 -0.06 3.11 11.62
N ILE A 31 -0.08 4.21 12.40
CA ILE A 31 -1.33 4.77 12.96
C ILE A 31 -2.15 5.39 11.82
N LEU A 32 -1.51 6.19 10.96
CA LEU A 32 -2.15 6.81 9.80
C LEU A 32 -2.76 5.76 8.86
N GLY A 33 -2.06 4.65 8.61
CA GLY A 33 -2.57 3.56 7.80
C GLY A 33 -3.84 2.92 8.38
N THR A 34 -3.91 2.72 9.70
CA THR A 34 -5.13 2.21 10.35
C THR A 34 -6.28 3.19 10.22
N THR A 35 -6.03 4.48 10.45
CA THR A 35 -7.05 5.52 10.33
C THR A 35 -7.57 5.65 8.89
N GLY A 36 -6.67 5.59 7.91
CA GLY A 36 -7.01 5.62 6.49
C GLY A 36 -7.84 4.41 6.06
N ILE A 37 -7.49 3.21 6.53
CA ILE A 37 -8.25 1.98 6.26
C ILE A 37 -9.67 2.10 6.83
N LEU A 38 -9.81 2.53 8.09
CA LEU A 38 -11.14 2.71 8.72
C LEU A 38 -11.99 3.71 7.94
N ALA A 39 -11.42 4.86 7.56
CA ALA A 39 -12.11 5.87 6.78
C ALA A 39 -12.55 5.34 5.40
N CYS A 40 -11.69 4.58 4.72
CA CYS A 40 -12.01 3.98 3.43
C CYS A 40 -13.07 2.89 3.55
N VAL A 41 -12.96 1.99 4.53
CA VAL A 41 -13.94 0.91 4.76
C VAL A 41 -15.35 1.47 4.98
N LEU A 42 -15.48 2.53 5.80
CA LEU A 42 -16.78 3.18 6.05
C LEU A 42 -17.42 3.72 4.76
N LEU A 43 -16.62 4.13 3.79
CA LEU A 43 -17.10 4.67 2.51
C LEU A 43 -17.30 3.61 1.42
N VAL A 44 -16.49 2.53 1.45
CA VAL A 44 -16.52 1.43 0.48
C VAL A 44 -17.68 0.47 0.75
N LEU A 45 -18.01 0.21 2.03
CA LEU A 45 -19.05 -0.73 2.49
C LEU A 45 -20.41 -0.53 1.79
N TRP A 46 -20.71 0.70 1.38
CA TRP A 46 -22.01 1.06 0.80
C TRP A 46 -21.98 1.29 -0.72
N LYS A 47 -20.79 1.40 -1.34
CA LYS A 47 -20.66 1.82 -2.74
C LYS A 47 -20.03 0.78 -3.66
N ASN A 48 -19.02 0.05 -3.18
CA ASN A 48 -18.31 -0.90 -4.03
C ASN A 48 -17.79 -2.10 -3.23
N PRO A 49 -18.61 -3.15 -3.03
CA PRO A 49 -18.23 -4.30 -2.22
C PRO A 49 -17.02 -5.05 -2.80
N ILE A 50 -16.75 -4.96 -4.11
CA ILE A 50 -15.59 -5.64 -4.70
C ILE A 50 -14.25 -4.99 -4.28
N SER A 51 -14.23 -3.66 -4.08
CA SER A 51 -13.05 -2.97 -3.54
C SER A 51 -12.73 -3.41 -2.12
N MET A 52 -13.74 -3.81 -1.34
CA MET A 52 -13.53 -4.36 0.00
C MET A 52 -12.81 -5.72 -0.06
N LEU A 53 -13.19 -6.58 -1.01
CA LEU A 53 -12.50 -7.85 -1.26
C LEU A 53 -11.03 -7.62 -1.66
N PHE A 54 -10.76 -6.63 -2.51
CA PHE A 54 -9.38 -6.27 -2.90
C PHE A 54 -8.56 -5.71 -1.73
N GLY A 55 -9.17 -4.92 -0.84
CA GLY A 55 -8.51 -4.52 0.41
C GLY A 55 -8.11 -5.71 1.27
N ILE A 56 -9.01 -6.68 1.46
CA ILE A 56 -8.74 -7.91 2.23
C ILE A 56 -7.67 -8.77 1.55
N ALA A 57 -7.76 -8.95 0.24
CA ALA A 57 -6.77 -9.72 -0.52
C ALA A 57 -5.39 -9.04 -0.50
N GLY A 58 -5.34 -7.71 -0.58
CA GLY A 58 -4.13 -6.92 -0.40
C GLY A 58 -3.50 -7.10 0.99
N PHE A 59 -4.32 -7.12 2.05
CA PHE A 59 -3.87 -7.42 3.40
C PHE A 59 -3.24 -8.81 3.52
N ILE A 60 -3.93 -9.85 3.04
CA ILE A 60 -3.45 -11.24 3.09
C ILE A 60 -2.11 -11.35 2.36
N PHE A 61 -2.01 -10.78 1.17
CA PHE A 61 -0.79 -10.83 0.38
C PHE A 61 0.37 -10.07 1.02
N ALA A 62 0.13 -8.87 1.53
CA ALA A 62 1.17 -8.12 2.22
C ALA A 62 1.64 -8.82 3.50
N TYR A 63 0.72 -9.48 4.22
CA TYR A 63 1.06 -10.31 5.37
C TYR A 63 1.94 -11.50 4.98
N LEU A 64 1.63 -12.20 3.88
CA LEU A 64 2.49 -13.28 3.36
C LEU A 64 3.89 -12.76 3.00
N LEU A 65 3.99 -11.62 2.33
CA LEU A 65 5.28 -11.01 1.99
C LEU A 65 6.07 -10.56 3.21
N TYR A 66 5.39 -10.15 4.28
CA TYR A 66 6.00 -9.88 5.58
C TYR A 66 6.56 -11.17 6.22
N GLU A 67 5.78 -12.25 6.26
CA GLU A 67 6.23 -13.55 6.79
C GLU A 67 7.42 -14.13 5.99
N PHE A 68 7.47 -13.90 4.69
CA PHE A 68 8.62 -14.27 3.85
C PHE A 68 9.83 -13.31 3.98
N GLY A 69 9.76 -12.29 4.83
CA GLY A 69 10.85 -11.33 5.06
C GLY A 69 11.10 -10.38 3.89
N THR A 70 10.19 -10.32 2.91
CA THR A 70 10.23 -9.37 1.79
C THR A 70 9.82 -7.97 2.26
N PHE A 71 8.83 -7.89 3.14
CA PHE A 71 8.42 -6.66 3.83
C PHE A 71 8.74 -6.73 5.31
N GLN A 72 9.01 -5.58 5.94
CA GLN A 72 9.43 -5.53 7.35
C GLN A 72 8.58 -4.58 8.20
N GLY A 73 7.83 -3.66 7.59
CA GLY A 73 6.97 -2.71 8.29
C GLY A 73 5.49 -3.10 8.31
N ILE A 74 4.85 -3.02 9.48
CA ILE A 74 3.38 -3.05 9.59
C ILE A 74 2.74 -1.90 8.78
N ALA A 75 3.46 -0.81 8.58
CA ALA A 75 3.01 0.31 7.75
C ALA A 75 2.88 -0.09 6.26
N ASP A 76 3.74 -0.96 5.75
CA ASP A 76 3.70 -1.48 4.38
C ASP A 76 2.43 -2.29 4.13
N ILE A 77 2.10 -3.18 5.08
CA ILE A 77 0.87 -3.97 5.06
C ILE A 77 -0.35 -3.05 4.97
N LYS A 78 -0.36 -1.99 5.77
CA LYS A 78 -1.46 -1.03 5.79
C LYS A 78 -1.54 -0.20 4.52
N ALA A 79 -0.41 0.20 3.93
CA ALA A 79 -0.38 0.92 2.67
C ALA A 79 -0.96 0.06 1.54
N ILE A 80 -0.55 -1.20 1.42
CA ILE A 80 -1.08 -2.14 0.41
C ILE A 80 -2.56 -2.39 0.61
N THR A 81 -3.00 -2.59 1.85
CA THR A 81 -4.42 -2.76 2.19
C THR A 81 -5.24 -1.53 1.78
N LEU A 82 -4.74 -0.33 2.10
CA LEU A 82 -5.38 0.94 1.77
C LEU A 82 -5.49 1.15 0.25
N ILE A 83 -4.44 0.78 -0.50
CA ILE A 83 -4.47 0.81 -1.97
C ILE A 83 -5.51 -0.18 -2.52
N GLY A 84 -5.55 -1.41 -1.99
CA GLY A 84 -6.53 -2.41 -2.38
C GLY A 84 -7.98 -1.91 -2.27
N LEU A 85 -8.29 -1.11 -1.24
CA LEU A 85 -9.60 -0.50 -1.04
C LEU A 85 -9.99 0.56 -2.09
N THR A 86 -9.02 1.08 -2.85
CA THR A 86 -9.28 2.07 -3.92
C THR A 86 -9.51 1.44 -5.29
N ILE A 87 -9.19 0.17 -5.45
CA ILE A 87 -9.22 -0.52 -6.74
C ILE A 87 -10.65 -0.97 -7.04
N ALA A 88 -11.10 -0.72 -8.27
CA ALA A 88 -12.49 -1.01 -8.67
C ALA A 88 -12.63 -2.28 -9.52
N SER A 89 -11.54 -2.74 -10.15
CA SER A 89 -11.57 -3.89 -11.06
C SER A 89 -10.55 -4.96 -10.72
N LEU A 90 -10.88 -6.22 -11.04
CA LEU A 90 -9.98 -7.36 -10.85
C LEU A 90 -8.68 -7.20 -11.66
N ARG A 91 -8.76 -6.62 -12.85
CA ARG A 91 -7.61 -6.37 -13.72
C ARG A 91 -6.61 -5.42 -13.05
N GLU A 92 -7.08 -4.27 -12.54
CA GLU A 92 -6.25 -3.33 -11.79
C GLU A 92 -5.66 -3.99 -10.54
N PHE A 93 -6.45 -4.80 -9.83
CA PHE A 93 -5.99 -5.49 -8.63
C PHE A 93 -4.88 -6.47 -8.94
N MET A 94 -5.02 -7.28 -9.99
CA MET A 94 -3.97 -8.20 -10.41
C MET A 94 -2.69 -7.49 -10.85
N LEU A 95 -2.81 -6.38 -11.59
CA LEU A 95 -1.67 -5.56 -12.00
C LEU A 95 -0.96 -4.95 -10.78
N PHE A 96 -1.72 -4.41 -9.83
CA PHE A 96 -1.20 -3.89 -8.58
C PHE A 96 -0.38 -4.94 -7.83
N MET A 97 -0.94 -6.13 -7.63
CA MET A 97 -0.31 -7.20 -6.87
C MET A 97 0.95 -7.73 -7.55
N LEU A 98 0.91 -7.83 -8.89
CA LEU A 98 2.09 -8.19 -9.69
C LEU A 98 3.20 -7.15 -9.54
N LEU A 99 2.88 -5.87 -9.64
CA LEU A 99 3.85 -4.78 -9.48
C LEU A 99 4.46 -4.77 -8.07
N VAL A 100 3.64 -4.90 -7.04
CA VAL A 100 4.09 -4.97 -5.64
C VAL A 100 5.01 -6.18 -5.42
N GLY A 101 4.66 -7.35 -5.95
CA GLY A 101 5.48 -8.55 -5.86
C GLY A 101 6.84 -8.40 -6.55
N ILE A 102 6.84 -7.98 -7.82
CA ILE A 102 8.08 -7.81 -8.60
C ILE A 102 8.97 -6.75 -7.97
N LEU A 103 8.42 -5.57 -7.68
CA LEU A 103 9.19 -4.46 -7.14
C LEU A 103 9.65 -4.75 -5.71
N GLY A 104 8.83 -5.40 -4.88
CA GLY A 104 9.21 -5.84 -3.54
C GLY A 104 10.43 -6.79 -3.56
N VAL A 105 10.43 -7.77 -4.48
CA VAL A 105 11.57 -8.69 -4.65
C VAL A 105 12.81 -7.96 -5.16
N ILE A 106 12.68 -7.09 -6.17
CA ILE A 106 13.79 -6.29 -6.69
C ILE A 106 14.37 -5.42 -5.58
N TYR A 107 13.50 -4.76 -4.81
CA TYR A 107 13.89 -3.89 -3.71
C TYR A 107 14.66 -4.66 -2.63
N HIS A 108 14.10 -5.79 -2.19
CA HIS A 108 14.75 -6.67 -1.23
C HIS A 108 16.12 -7.13 -1.74
N PHE A 109 16.22 -7.55 -3.00
CA PHE A 109 17.48 -7.98 -3.61
C PHE A 109 18.52 -6.86 -3.63
N ILE A 110 18.15 -5.67 -4.12
CA ILE A 110 19.07 -4.51 -4.21
C ILE A 110 19.58 -4.13 -2.81
N PHE A 111 18.70 -3.92 -1.84
CA PHE A 111 19.12 -3.45 -0.53
C PHE A 111 19.88 -4.49 0.29
N SER A 112 19.46 -5.76 0.23
CA SER A 112 20.13 -6.83 1.00
C SER A 112 21.46 -7.27 0.37
N LYS A 113 21.54 -7.37 -0.98
CA LYS A 113 22.71 -7.93 -1.68
C LYS A 113 23.66 -6.88 -2.22
N VAL A 114 23.15 -5.80 -2.81
CA VAL A 114 23.98 -4.75 -3.41
C VAL A 114 24.48 -3.79 -2.34
N PHE A 115 23.57 -3.24 -1.54
CA PHE A 115 23.93 -2.24 -0.52
C PHE A 115 24.36 -2.85 0.82
N LYS A 116 24.16 -4.16 1.02
CA LYS A 116 24.42 -4.86 2.29
C LYS A 116 23.78 -4.19 3.51
N ILE A 117 22.71 -3.44 3.29
CA ILE A 117 21.94 -2.81 4.35
C ILE A 117 21.11 -3.92 4.98
N LYS A 118 21.27 -4.13 6.30
CA LYS A 118 20.32 -4.95 7.04
C LYS A 118 18.99 -4.22 6.96
N LEU A 119 18.00 -4.82 6.28
CA LEU A 119 16.65 -4.26 6.16
C LEU A 119 15.95 -3.99 7.52
N GLN A 120 16.58 -4.39 8.64
CA GLN A 120 16.11 -4.13 10.01
C GLN A 120 15.90 -2.65 10.37
N GLU A 121 16.38 -1.71 9.57
CA GLU A 121 16.10 -0.28 9.75
C GLU A 121 15.31 0.25 8.54
N ASP A 122 13.99 0.35 8.74
CA ASP A 122 13.08 1.38 8.21
C ASP A 122 13.39 1.93 6.82
N ILE A 123 13.62 1.08 5.82
CA ILE A 123 13.68 1.57 4.45
C ILE A 123 12.24 1.72 3.94
N PRO A 124 11.76 2.95 3.70
CA PRO A 124 10.35 3.19 3.46
C PRO A 124 9.95 2.62 2.08
N LEU A 125 9.16 1.54 2.06
CA LEU A 125 8.52 1.01 0.85
C LEU A 125 7.26 1.82 0.47
N ILE A 126 6.73 2.61 1.40
CA ILE A 126 5.54 3.44 1.21
C ILE A 126 5.65 4.42 0.04
N PRO A 127 6.77 5.15 -0.19
CA PRO A 127 6.97 5.94 -1.40
C PRO A 127 6.77 5.16 -2.71
N MET A 128 7.26 3.91 -2.76
CA MET A 128 7.11 3.05 -3.92
C MET A 128 5.65 2.65 -4.12
N PHE A 129 4.95 2.24 -3.05
CA PHE A 129 3.53 1.91 -3.12
C PHE A 129 2.67 3.10 -3.54
N PHE A 130 3.00 4.29 -3.05
CA PHE A 130 2.33 5.53 -3.44
C PHE A 130 2.49 5.82 -4.94
N LEU A 131 3.69 5.61 -5.49
CA LEU A 131 3.94 5.81 -6.93
C LEU A 131 3.20 4.79 -7.80
N ILE A 132 3.20 3.51 -7.41
CA ILE A 132 2.40 2.47 -8.09
C ILE A 132 0.93 2.87 -8.09
N TRP A 133 0.41 3.30 -6.95
CA TRP A 133 -0.97 3.75 -6.81
C TRP A 133 -1.30 4.95 -7.70
N MET A 134 -0.44 5.96 -7.75
CA MET A 134 -0.62 7.10 -8.66
C MET A 134 -0.70 6.67 -10.12
N ILE A 135 0.18 5.76 -10.56
CA ILE A 135 0.16 5.24 -11.94
C ILE A 135 -1.16 4.51 -12.22
N LEU A 136 -1.61 3.66 -11.30
CA LEU A 136 -2.87 2.92 -11.44
C LEU A 136 -4.09 3.85 -11.54
N MET A 137 -4.05 5.03 -10.91
CA MET A 137 -5.13 6.02 -10.99
C MET A 137 -5.12 6.84 -12.29
N LEU A 138 -4.05 6.75 -13.09
CA LEU A 138 -3.92 7.45 -14.38
C LEU A 138 -4.30 6.58 -15.58
N VAL A 139 -4.47 5.26 -15.38
CA VAL A 139 -4.77 4.26 -16.42
C VAL A 139 -6.24 3.88 -16.36
#